data_AF-A0A1Q5PZM6-F1
#
_entry.id   AF-A0A1Q5PZM6-F1
#
_cell.length_a   1.000
_cell.length_b   1.000
_cell.length_c   1.000
_cell.angle_alpha   90.00
_cell.angle_beta   90.00
_cell.angle_gamma   90.00
#
_symmetry.space_group_name_H-M   'P 1'
#
loop_
_entity.id
_entity.type
_entity.pdbx_description
1 polymer ?
#
loop_
_entity_poly.entity_id
_entity_poly.type
_entity_poly.pdbx_seq_one_letter_code
_entity_poly.pdbx_strand_id
1 'polypeptide(L)'
;MLTMTRLGHQLIRTVMTLATALLVLIPLAALPASADTSKDSIKNLKVDITLDASGKAHITETFDWNFGTRKGLGFYRTLVTAMGYDPDPDKIRVYEVSGERVISPSGAPASIWRESETNGKTKFSIGAPDGSNDRVSGIQKYRLDYDVAGTINAIEEGQNTVESLIVV
;
A
#
# COMPACT_ATOMS: atom_id res chain seq x y z
N MET A 1 -55.77 -48.62 -23.82
CA MET A 1 -54.99 -47.73 -24.71
C MET A 1 -55.47 -46.32 -24.42
N LEU A 2 -54.56 -45.38 -24.08
CA LEU A 2 -54.79 -44.12 -23.33
C LEU A 2 -55.09 -44.41 -21.84
N THR A 3 -54.48 -43.86 -20.79
CA THR A 3 -53.87 -42.54 -20.52
C THR A 3 -52.92 -42.67 -19.31
N MET A 4 -51.60 -42.86 -19.46
CA MET A 4 -50.69 -42.85 -18.27
C MET A 4 -49.36 -42.11 -18.47
N THR A 5 -49.09 -41.50 -19.63
CA THR A 5 -47.77 -40.89 -19.90
C THR A 5 -47.73 -39.35 -19.78
N ARG A 6 -48.87 -38.68 -19.61
CA ARG A 6 -48.94 -37.20 -19.54
C ARG A 6 -48.80 -36.61 -18.13
N LEU A 7 -49.02 -37.39 -17.07
CA LEU A 7 -49.07 -36.85 -15.69
C LEU A 7 -47.67 -36.65 -15.07
N GLY A 8 -46.71 -37.53 -15.37
CA GLY A 8 -45.34 -37.46 -14.80
C GLY A 8 -44.52 -36.26 -15.30
N HIS A 9 -44.66 -35.88 -16.57
CA HIS A 9 -43.92 -34.75 -17.16
C HIS A 9 -44.46 -33.38 -16.70
N GLN A 10 -45.73 -33.29 -16.28
CA GLN A 10 -46.30 -32.03 -15.77
C GLN A 10 -45.92 -31.79 -14.30
N LEU A 11 -45.81 -32.85 -13.49
CA LEU A 11 -45.32 -32.74 -12.11
C LEU A 11 -43.84 -32.34 -12.05
N ILE A 12 -42.99 -32.92 -12.90
CA ILE A 12 -41.55 -32.60 -12.97
C ILE A 12 -41.31 -31.16 -13.44
N ARG A 13 -42.09 -30.69 -14.44
CA ARG A 13 -42.00 -29.31 -14.93
C ARG A 13 -42.42 -28.29 -13.87
N THR A 14 -43.48 -28.57 -13.11
CA THR A 14 -43.99 -27.64 -12.09
C THR A 14 -43.03 -27.50 -10.90
N VAL A 15 -42.36 -28.58 -10.50
CA VAL A 15 -41.32 -28.56 -9.46
C VAL A 15 -40.07 -27.80 -9.91
N MET A 16 -39.65 -27.94 -11.17
CA MET A 16 -38.52 -27.16 -11.72
C MET A 16 -38.83 -25.67 -11.81
N THR A 17 -40.02 -25.25 -12.24
CA THR A 17 -40.36 -23.82 -12.32
C THR A 17 -40.42 -23.17 -10.93
N LEU A 18 -40.88 -23.91 -9.92
CA LEU A 18 -40.93 -23.43 -8.54
C LEU A 18 -39.53 -23.32 -7.91
N ALA A 19 -38.62 -24.25 -8.22
CA ALA A 19 -37.22 -24.17 -7.79
C ALA A 19 -36.46 -23.02 -8.46
N THR A 20 -36.79 -22.69 -9.72
CA THR A 20 -36.17 -21.57 -10.45
C THR A 20 -36.70 -20.21 -9.97
N ALA A 21 -37.99 -20.12 -9.62
CA ALA A 21 -38.58 -18.91 -9.05
C ALA A 21 -38.07 -18.61 -7.62
N LEU A 22 -37.71 -19.64 -6.84
CA LEU A 22 -37.19 -19.46 -5.49
C LEU A 22 -35.72 -19.00 -5.45
N LEU A 23 -34.95 -19.22 -6.53
CA LEU A 23 -33.54 -18.79 -6.61
C LEU A 23 -33.38 -17.31 -7.02
N VAL A 24 -34.40 -16.71 -7.65
CA VAL A 24 -34.34 -15.33 -8.18
C VAL A 24 -34.68 -14.27 -7.11
N LEU A 25 -35.17 -14.70 -5.94
CA LEU A 25 -35.59 -13.78 -4.87
C LEU A 25 -34.58 -13.63 -3.72
N ILE A 26 -33.33 -14.07 -3.88
CA ILE A 26 -32.26 -13.71 -2.92
C ILE A 26 -31.84 -12.28 -3.29
N PRO A 27 -32.18 -11.26 -2.49
CA PRO A 27 -31.59 -9.96 -2.72
C PRO A 27 -30.09 -10.15 -2.51
N LEU A 28 -29.28 -9.83 -3.52
CA LEU A 28 -27.87 -9.53 -3.35
C LEU A 28 -27.80 -8.23 -2.53
N ALA A 29 -28.23 -8.29 -1.27
CA ALA A 29 -27.97 -7.24 -0.31
C ALA A 29 -26.46 -7.28 -0.11
N ALA A 30 -25.76 -6.36 -0.77
CA ALA A 30 -24.37 -6.07 -0.47
C ALA A 30 -24.35 -5.68 1.01
N LEU A 31 -24.02 -6.62 1.88
CA LEU A 31 -23.78 -6.34 3.28
C LEU A 31 -22.66 -5.29 3.29
N PRO A 32 -22.83 -4.15 3.96
CA PRO A 32 -21.76 -3.18 4.06
C PRO A 32 -20.57 -3.90 4.70
N ALA A 33 -19.46 -3.97 3.97
CA ALA A 33 -18.23 -4.51 4.49
C ALA A 33 -17.80 -3.62 5.65
N SER A 34 -18.05 -4.08 6.88
CA SER A 34 -17.56 -3.40 8.07
C SER A 34 -16.07 -3.71 8.19
N ALA A 35 -15.24 -2.69 7.95
CA ALA A 35 -13.82 -2.78 8.26
C ALA A 35 -13.68 -2.93 9.79
N ASP A 36 -12.87 -3.90 10.20
CA ASP A 36 -12.53 -4.12 11.61
C ASP A 36 -11.85 -2.85 12.17
N THR A 37 -12.58 -2.10 13.00
CA THR A 37 -12.11 -0.83 13.57
C THR A 37 -11.06 -1.01 14.66
N SER A 38 -10.77 -2.26 15.06
CA SER A 38 -9.73 -2.59 16.05
C SER A 38 -8.33 -2.66 15.45
N LYS A 39 -8.22 -2.64 14.11
CA LYS A 39 -6.95 -2.75 13.38
C LYS A 39 -6.44 -1.40 12.90
N ASP A 40 -5.12 -1.30 12.86
CA ASP A 40 -4.44 -0.17 12.25
C ASP A 40 -4.80 -0.04 10.77
N SER A 41 -4.99 1.20 10.32
CA SER A 41 -5.26 1.51 8.92
C SER A 41 -4.71 2.88 8.55
N ILE A 42 -4.27 3.05 7.31
CA ILE A 42 -3.91 4.36 6.78
C ILE A 42 -5.17 4.96 6.14
N LYS A 43 -5.64 6.10 6.63
CA LYS A 43 -6.83 6.78 6.09
C LYS A 43 -6.47 7.70 4.93
N ASN A 44 -5.29 8.30 4.99
CA ASN A 44 -4.73 9.10 3.93
C ASN A 44 -3.21 8.96 3.91
N LEU A 45 -2.64 8.90 2.71
CA LEU A 45 -1.21 8.99 2.47
C LEU A 45 -0.99 9.95 1.31
N LYS A 46 -0.30 11.05 1.59
CA LYS A 46 0.21 11.96 0.57
C LYS A 46 1.72 11.79 0.50
N VAL A 47 2.24 11.59 -0.70
CA VAL A 47 3.68 11.51 -0.95
C VAL A 47 4.05 12.60 -1.93
N ASP A 48 4.87 13.54 -1.46
CA ASP A 48 5.47 14.57 -2.30
C ASP A 48 6.94 14.20 -2.54
N ILE A 49 7.35 14.20 -3.82
CA ILE A 49 8.73 13.86 -4.22
C ILE A 49 9.25 15.02 -5.06
N THR A 50 10.37 15.60 -4.64
CA THR A 50 11.10 16.61 -5.41
C THR A 50 12.46 16.07 -5.78
N LEU A 51 12.82 16.13 -7.06
CA LEU A 51 14.15 15.75 -7.54
C LEU A 51 15.03 16.98 -7.65
N ASP A 52 16.25 16.92 -7.13
CA ASP A 52 17.25 17.96 -7.30
C ASP A 52 18.12 17.71 -8.55
N ALA A 53 18.99 18.69 -8.86
CA ALA A 53 19.90 18.60 -10.00
C ALA A 53 20.98 17.50 -9.86
N SER A 54 21.20 16.98 -8.65
CA SER A 54 22.09 15.84 -8.41
C SER A 54 21.41 14.50 -8.67
N GLY A 55 20.09 14.50 -8.94
CA GLY A 55 19.29 13.30 -9.08
C GLY A 55 18.86 12.68 -7.74
N LYS A 56 19.03 13.40 -6.63
CA LYS A 56 18.53 12.99 -5.31
C LYS A 56 17.05 13.34 -5.21
N ALA A 57 16.26 12.40 -4.69
CA ALA A 57 14.86 12.60 -4.38
C ALA A 57 14.70 13.04 -2.92
N HIS A 58 14.12 14.22 -2.70
CA HIS A 58 13.62 14.68 -1.42
C HIS A 58 12.16 14.24 -1.28
N ILE A 59 11.89 13.38 -0.30
CA ILE A 59 10.58 12.77 -0.10
C ILE A 59 9.94 13.27 1.19
N THR A 60 8.67 13.67 1.08
CA THR A 60 7.81 13.97 2.22
C THR A 60 6.57 13.09 2.17
N GLU A 61 6.44 12.19 3.14
CA GLU A 61 5.25 11.35 3.33
C GLU A 61 4.40 11.91 4.47
N THR A 62 3.15 12.27 4.17
CA THR A 62 2.17 12.72 5.16
C THR A 62 1.10 11.65 5.35
N PHE A 63 1.01 11.13 6.57
CA PHE A 63 0.09 10.06 6.96
C PHE A 63 -1.04 10.60 7.83
N ASP A 64 -2.26 10.15 7.55
CA ASP A 64 -3.32 10.06 8.55
C ASP A 64 -3.41 8.59 8.99
N TRP A 65 -2.63 8.23 10.01
CA TRP A 65 -2.58 6.87 10.54
C TRP A 65 -3.66 6.66 11.58
N ASN A 66 -4.55 5.69 11.36
CA ASN A 66 -5.61 5.34 12.29
C ASN A 66 -5.22 4.11 13.10
N PHE A 67 -4.93 4.31 14.38
CA PHE A 67 -4.73 3.25 15.36
C PHE A 67 -6.06 2.57 15.77
N GLY A 68 -7.20 3.04 15.28
CA GLY A 68 -8.51 2.53 15.67
C GLY A 68 -8.75 2.73 17.15
N THR A 69 -9.29 1.71 17.82
CA THR A 69 -9.46 1.71 19.29
C THR A 69 -8.20 1.28 20.05
N ARG A 70 -7.14 0.84 19.34
CA ARG A 70 -5.89 0.40 19.96
C ARG A 70 -5.11 1.59 20.51
N LYS A 71 -4.51 1.41 21.68
CA LYS A 71 -3.48 2.30 22.21
C LYS A 71 -2.11 1.87 21.66
N GLY A 72 -1.70 2.45 20.54
CA GLY A 72 -0.46 2.13 19.85
C GLY A 72 0.72 2.99 20.27
N LEU A 73 1.92 2.42 20.26
CA LEU A 73 3.18 3.17 20.41
C LEU A 73 3.57 3.87 19.10
N GLY A 74 3.20 3.30 17.96
CA GLY A 74 3.69 3.75 16.67
C GLY A 74 3.41 2.74 15.57
N PHE A 75 4.09 2.90 14.44
CA PHE A 75 3.99 2.04 13.26
C PHE A 75 5.36 1.83 12.60
N TYR A 76 5.43 0.83 11.72
CA TYR A 76 6.61 0.57 10.91
C TYR A 76 6.47 1.14 9.51
N ARG A 77 7.52 1.79 9.01
CA ARG A 77 7.68 2.16 7.61
C ARG A 77 8.83 1.36 7.00
N THR A 78 8.52 0.50 6.04
CA THR A 78 9.53 -0.31 5.34
C THR A 78 9.73 0.21 3.93
N LEU A 79 10.95 0.59 3.59
CA LEU A 79 11.38 0.98 2.24
C LEU A 79 12.08 -0.19 1.56
N VAL A 80 11.87 -0.34 0.26
CA VAL A 80 12.71 -1.22 -0.57
C VAL A 80 13.94 -0.41 -0.98
N THR A 81 15.11 -0.85 -0.57
CA THR A 81 16.40 -0.16 -0.74
C THR A 81 17.39 -0.93 -1.59
N ALA A 82 17.11 -2.20 -1.91
CA ALA A 82 17.83 -2.93 -2.93
C ALA A 82 16.90 -3.87 -3.72
N MET A 83 17.05 -3.92 -5.03
CA MET A 83 16.29 -4.81 -5.91
C MET A 83 17.22 -5.43 -6.95
N GLY A 84 17.02 -6.71 -7.23
CA GLY A 84 17.66 -7.36 -8.39
C GLY A 84 17.24 -6.68 -9.68
N TYR A 85 18.13 -6.70 -10.66
CA TYR A 85 17.88 -6.12 -11.98
C TYR A 85 17.65 -7.25 -13.00
N ASP A 86 16.58 -7.15 -13.78
CA ASP A 86 16.31 -8.01 -14.94
C ASP A 86 16.73 -7.21 -16.19
N PRO A 87 17.56 -7.75 -17.11
CA PRO A 87 17.92 -9.16 -17.33
C PRO A 87 19.23 -9.66 -16.70
N ASP A 88 19.88 -8.88 -15.86
CA ASP A 88 21.22 -9.19 -15.36
C ASP A 88 21.19 -9.47 -13.84
N PRO A 89 21.17 -10.76 -13.41
CA PRO A 89 21.00 -11.14 -12.01
C PRO A 89 22.18 -10.73 -11.11
N ASP A 90 23.34 -10.40 -11.69
CA ASP A 90 24.51 -9.93 -10.95
C ASP A 90 24.42 -8.43 -10.63
N LYS A 91 23.43 -7.71 -11.20
CA LYS A 91 23.20 -6.30 -10.95
C LYS A 91 22.11 -6.08 -9.91
N ILE A 92 22.40 -5.18 -8.98
CA ILE A 92 21.46 -4.73 -7.95
C ILE A 92 21.24 -3.22 -8.11
N ARG A 93 19.98 -2.83 -8.21
CA ARG A 93 19.54 -1.44 -8.03
C ARG A 93 19.57 -1.14 -6.54
N VAL A 94 20.32 -0.12 -6.12
CA VAL A 94 20.38 0.34 -4.73
C VAL A 94 19.77 1.73 -4.61
N TYR A 95 18.99 1.95 -3.55
CA TYR A 95 18.46 3.24 -3.13
C TYR A 95 19.00 3.59 -1.75
N GLU A 96 19.81 4.64 -1.69
CA GLU A 96 20.44 5.07 -0.43
C GLU A 96 19.52 6.04 0.29
N VAL A 97 19.04 5.65 1.47
CA VAL A 97 18.12 6.45 2.30
C VAL A 97 18.89 7.18 3.38
N SER A 98 18.62 8.48 3.53
CA SER A 98 19.28 9.34 4.52
C SER A 98 18.42 10.50 4.97
N GLY A 99 18.87 11.25 5.98
CA GLY A 99 18.25 12.51 6.39
C GLY A 99 16.86 12.35 7.02
N GLU A 100 16.55 11.18 7.57
CA GLU A 100 15.21 10.86 8.04
C GLU A 100 14.82 11.68 9.26
N ARG A 101 13.63 12.27 9.19
CA ARG A 101 13.04 13.06 10.27
C ARG A 101 11.54 12.86 10.28
N VAL A 102 10.96 12.73 11.47
CA VAL A 102 9.52 12.64 11.63
C VAL A 102 9.00 13.71 12.58
N ILE A 103 7.83 14.25 12.28
CA ILE A 103 7.04 15.07 13.19
C ILE A 103 5.59 14.59 13.23
N SER A 104 4.86 14.91 14.30
CA SER A 104 3.41 14.68 14.38
C SER A 104 2.65 15.98 14.60
N PRO A 105 1.97 16.52 13.58
CA PRO A 105 1.10 17.69 13.74
C PRO A 105 -0.08 17.48 14.69
N SER A 106 -0.49 16.24 14.95
CA SER A 106 -1.55 15.93 15.93
C SER A 106 -1.03 15.80 17.37
N GLY A 107 0.29 15.94 17.59
CA GLY A 107 0.92 15.82 18.91
C GLY A 107 1.20 14.39 19.37
N ALA A 108 1.07 13.39 18.49
CA ALA A 108 1.47 12.02 18.82
C ALA A 108 3.01 11.93 18.95
N PRO A 109 3.54 10.97 19.73
CA PRO A 109 4.98 10.72 19.79
C PRO A 109 5.55 10.46 18.40
N ALA A 110 6.67 11.11 18.08
CA ALA A 110 7.26 11.14 16.75
C ALA A 110 8.79 11.03 16.84
N SER A 111 9.27 9.92 17.35
CA SER A 111 10.67 9.51 17.22
C SER A 111 10.80 8.49 16.09
N ILE A 112 12.01 8.37 15.53
CA ILE A 112 12.32 7.44 14.44
C ILE A 112 13.56 6.62 14.79
N TRP A 113 13.50 5.31 14.54
CA TRP A 113 14.63 4.40 14.68
C TRP A 113 14.75 3.52 13.45
N ARG A 114 15.96 3.43 12.88
CA ARG A 114 16.29 2.46 11.83
C ARG A 114 16.58 1.12 12.51
N GLU A 115 15.79 0.09 12.22
CA GLU A 115 15.91 -1.19 12.92
C GLU A 115 16.81 -2.19 12.20
N SER A 116 16.57 -2.44 10.92
CA SER A 116 17.28 -3.47 10.18
C SER A 116 17.22 -3.26 8.68
N GLU A 117 18.29 -3.67 8.00
CA GLU A 117 18.34 -3.83 6.55
C GLU A 117 18.34 -5.32 6.24
N THR A 118 17.28 -5.83 5.61
CA THR A 118 17.12 -7.26 5.33
C THR A 118 16.42 -7.47 4.01
N ASN A 119 16.97 -8.34 3.16
CA ASN A 119 16.40 -8.66 1.84
C ASN A 119 16.11 -7.41 0.99
N GLY A 120 17.05 -6.46 0.98
CA GLY A 120 16.93 -5.21 0.23
C GLY A 120 15.82 -4.29 0.73
N LYS A 121 15.51 -4.35 2.04
CA LYS A 121 14.52 -3.49 2.68
C LYS A 121 15.11 -2.82 3.90
N THR A 122 14.87 -1.53 4.07
CA THR A 122 15.20 -0.77 5.29
C THR A 122 13.91 -0.51 6.05
N LYS A 123 13.87 -0.90 7.33
CA LYS A 123 12.70 -0.72 8.20
C LYS A 123 12.94 0.38 9.24
N PHE A 124 11.97 1.28 9.36
CA PHE A 124 11.90 2.32 10.36
C PHE A 124 10.77 2.05 11.34
N SER A 125 11.06 2.16 12.63
CA SER A 125 10.06 2.29 13.69
C SER A 125 9.79 3.77 13.94
N ILE A 126 8.52 4.16 13.90
CA ILE A 126 8.08 5.56 14.05
C ILE A 126 7.05 5.63 15.17
N GLY A 127 7.32 6.45 16.19
CA GLY A 127 6.39 6.66 17.31
C GLY A 127 7.07 6.91 18.65
N ALA A 128 6.46 6.38 19.71
CA ALA A 128 7.00 6.30 21.05
C ALA A 128 8.01 5.14 21.17
N PRO A 129 9.02 5.26 22.04
CA PRO A 129 9.98 4.19 22.24
C PRO A 129 9.31 2.95 22.87
N ASP A 130 9.87 1.79 22.58
CA ASP A 130 9.43 0.53 23.18
C ASP A 130 9.41 0.63 24.71
N GLY A 131 8.35 0.09 25.31
CA GLY A 131 8.13 0.16 26.76
C GLY A 131 7.57 1.49 27.29
N SER A 132 7.42 2.53 26.46
CA SER A 132 6.79 3.80 26.89
C SER A 132 5.29 3.64 27.22
N ASN A 133 4.77 4.59 28.00
CA ASN A 133 3.34 4.77 28.23
C ASN A 133 2.67 5.79 27.30
N ASP A 134 3.44 6.44 26.42
CA ASP A 134 2.98 7.45 25.46
C ASP A 134 2.26 6.79 24.28
N ARG A 135 1.11 6.18 24.55
CA ARG A 135 0.31 5.47 23.55
C ARG A 135 -0.83 6.34 23.07
N VAL A 136 -1.08 6.30 21.76
CA VAL A 136 -2.13 7.06 21.08
C VAL A 136 -3.15 6.13 20.44
N SER A 137 -4.38 6.62 20.28
CA SER A 137 -5.47 5.91 19.59
C SER A 137 -6.13 6.82 18.55
N GLY A 138 -7.01 6.27 17.72
CA GLY A 138 -7.68 7.02 16.66
C GLY A 138 -6.73 7.50 15.57
N ILE A 139 -7.14 8.53 14.84
CA ILE A 139 -6.37 9.10 13.73
C ILE A 139 -5.31 10.06 14.26
N GLN A 140 -4.06 9.80 13.89
CA GLN A 140 -2.89 10.61 14.20
C GLN A 140 -2.19 11.03 12.92
N LYS A 141 -1.71 12.26 12.87
CA LYS A 141 -1.03 12.83 11.71
C LYS A 141 0.48 12.70 11.88
N TYR A 142 1.16 12.22 10.85
CA TYR A 142 2.62 12.15 10.81
C TYR A 142 3.13 12.75 9.51
N ARG A 143 4.27 13.45 9.58
CA ARG A 143 5.05 13.85 8.40
C ARG A 143 6.45 13.27 8.54
N LEU A 144 6.81 12.40 7.62
CA LEU A 144 8.13 11.79 7.49
C LEU A 144 8.84 12.45 6.31
N ASP A 145 9.98 13.08 6.57
CA ASP A 145 10.89 13.62 5.56
C ASP A 145 12.11 12.68 5.45
N TYR A 146 12.58 12.39 4.24
CA TYR A 146 13.84 11.69 4.00
C TYR A 146 14.33 11.91 2.57
N ASP A 147 15.61 11.64 2.36
CA ASP A 147 16.27 11.72 1.06
C ASP A 147 16.56 10.33 0.51
N VAL A 148 16.46 10.18 -0.82
CA VAL A 148 16.82 8.95 -1.54
C VAL A 148 17.74 9.27 -2.71
N ALA A 149 18.95 8.71 -2.71
CA ALA A 149 19.83 8.69 -3.87
C ALA A 149 19.66 7.40 -4.68
N GLY A 150 19.99 7.43 -5.97
CA GLY A 150 19.85 6.29 -6.89
C GLY A 150 18.47 6.14 -7.52
N THR A 151 17.56 7.12 -7.30
CA THR A 151 16.22 7.17 -7.90
C THR A 151 16.22 7.41 -9.41
N ILE A 152 17.25 8.10 -9.92
CA ILE A 152 17.48 8.28 -11.35
C ILE A 152 18.80 7.62 -11.73
N ASN A 153 18.85 6.99 -12.89
CA ASN A 153 20.11 6.52 -13.49
C ASN A 153 21.05 7.69 -13.73
N ALA A 154 22.35 7.46 -13.54
CA ALA A 154 23.34 8.34 -14.14
C ALA A 154 23.12 8.39 -15.66
N ILE A 155 23.20 9.57 -16.25
CA ILE A 155 23.24 9.70 -17.71
C ILE A 155 24.64 9.29 -18.15
N GLU A 156 24.73 8.21 -18.91
CA GLU A 156 26.01 7.74 -19.47
C GLU A 156 26.40 8.55 -20.72
N GLU A 157 27.70 8.69 -20.94
CA GLU A 157 28.24 9.32 -22.14
C GLU A 157 27.72 8.59 -23.40
N GLY A 158 27.10 9.32 -24.32
CA GLY A 158 26.46 8.76 -25.52
C GLY A 158 24.93 8.59 -25.46
N GLN A 159 24.29 8.72 -24.30
CA GLN A 159 22.82 8.61 -24.19
C GLN A 159 22.06 9.88 -24.64
N ASN A 160 22.75 11.02 -24.67
CA ASN A 160 22.22 12.31 -25.14
C ASN A 160 22.92 12.80 -26.41
N THR A 161 23.43 11.90 -27.25
CA THR A 161 23.83 12.31 -28.59
C THR A 161 22.58 12.80 -29.31
N VAL A 162 22.61 14.07 -29.73
CA VAL A 162 21.74 14.52 -30.81
C VAL A 162 22.09 13.63 -32.00
N GLU A 163 21.33 12.57 -32.24
CA GLU A 163 21.17 12.11 -33.61
C GLU A 163 20.71 13.36 -34.36
N SER A 164 21.61 13.90 -35.17
CA SER A 164 21.37 15.08 -35.98
C SER A 164 19.98 14.92 -36.60
N LEU A 165 19.02 15.72 -36.12
CA LEU A 165 17.72 15.86 -36.73
C LEU A 165 18.01 16.39 -38.14
N ILE A 166 18.15 15.48 -39.10
CA ILE A 166 18.22 15.83 -40.50
C ILE A 166 16.82 16.36 -40.81
N VAL A 167 16.70 17.69 -40.76
CA VAL A 167 15.61 18.38 -41.42
C VAL A 167 15.85 18.19 -42.91
N VAL A 168 15.10 17.28 -43.51
CA VAL A 168 14.96 17.17 -44.97
C VAL A 168 14.01 18.26 -45.45
#